data_AF-A0A0L8G8M5-F1
#
_entry.id   AF-A0A0L8G8M5-F1
#
_cell.length_a   1.000
_cell.length_b   1.000
_cell.length_c   1.000
_cell.angle_alpha   90.00
_cell.angle_beta   90.00
_cell.angle_gamma   90.00
#
_symmetry.space_group_name_H-M   'P 1'
#
loop_
_entity.id
_entity.type
_entity.pdbx_description
1 polymer ?
#
loop_
_entity_poly.entity_id
_entity_poly.type
_entity_poly.pdbx_seq_one_letter_code
_entity_poly.pdbx_strand_id
1 'polypeptide(L)'
;GQCARCKKSDAVLKKCSGCNIVEYCSRACQKVDWTDHKTSCKRSVKGQCAKCKKSDVALKKCAACNNVEYCSKVCQTADWKHHKTSCKTAKT
;
A
#
# COMPACT_ATOMS: atom_id res chain seq x y z
N GLY A 1 0.27 1.73 -15.88
CA GLY A 1 1.24 2.17 -14.85
C GLY A 1 2.46 2.72 -15.54
N GLN A 2 3.29 3.48 -14.84
CA GLN A 2 4.60 3.95 -15.34
C GLN A 2 5.67 3.70 -14.29
N CYS A 3 6.92 3.50 -14.72
CA CYS A 3 8.02 3.32 -13.77
C CYS A 3 8.16 4.56 -12.87
N ALA A 4 8.17 4.36 -11.55
CA ALA A 4 8.27 5.45 -10.58
C ALA A 4 9.55 6.29 -10.75
N ARG A 5 10.65 5.67 -11.23
CA ARG A 5 11.94 6.34 -11.42
C ARG A 5 12.14 7.01 -12.78
N CYS A 6 11.98 6.27 -13.88
CA CYS A 6 12.30 6.76 -15.23
C CYS A 6 11.08 7.10 -16.08
N LYS A 7 9.87 6.95 -15.53
CA LYS A 7 8.57 7.26 -16.17
C LYS A 7 8.25 6.49 -17.46
N LYS A 8 9.08 5.53 -17.88
CA LYS A 8 8.76 4.59 -18.96
C LYS A 8 7.46 3.83 -18.68
N SER A 9 6.60 3.76 -19.68
CA SER A 9 5.28 3.11 -19.63
C SER A 9 5.19 1.90 -20.57
N ASP A 10 6.15 1.74 -21.48
CA ASP A 10 6.27 0.67 -22.47
C ASP A 10 6.90 -0.63 -21.92
N ALA A 11 7.38 -0.60 -20.68
CA ALA A 11 8.05 -1.74 -20.05
C ALA A 11 7.11 -2.55 -19.15
N VAL A 12 7.37 -3.85 -19.02
CA VAL A 12 6.73 -4.69 -17.99
C VAL A 12 7.13 -4.16 -16.61
N LEU A 13 6.14 -3.71 -15.83
CA LEU A 13 6.37 -3.12 -14.51
C LEU A 13 6.19 -4.17 -13.40
N LYS A 14 7.09 -4.15 -12.42
CA LYS A 14 7.01 -4.96 -11.21
C LYS A 14 6.76 -4.07 -10.01
N LYS A 15 5.77 -4.45 -9.19
CA LYS A 15 5.46 -3.79 -7.93
C LYS A 15 6.63 -3.93 -6.96
N CYS A 16 6.89 -2.89 -6.17
CA CYS A 16 7.80 -2.97 -5.04
C CYS A 16 7.34 -4.10 -4.10
N SER A 17 8.22 -5.05 -3.78
CA SER A 17 7.86 -6.21 -2.96
C SER A 17 7.46 -5.83 -1.52
N GLY A 18 8.00 -4.73 -0.98
CA GLY A 18 7.66 -4.24 0.35
C GLY A 18 6.27 -3.62 0.41
N CYS A 19 6.04 -2.52 -0.31
CA CYS A 19 4.78 -1.78 -0.22
C CYS A 19 3.73 -2.17 -1.26
N ASN A 20 4.14 -2.70 -2.42
CA ASN A 20 3.34 -2.92 -3.62
C ASN A 20 2.55 -1.70 -4.13
N ILE A 21 2.98 -0.48 -3.77
CA ILE A 21 2.32 0.77 -4.18
C ILE A 21 2.92 1.30 -5.48
N VAL A 22 4.25 1.36 -5.56
CA VAL A 22 4.98 1.86 -6.73
C VAL A 22 5.48 0.72 -7.60
N GLU A 23 5.68 1.00 -8.89
CA GLU A 23 6.08 0.01 -9.89
C GLU A 23 7.37 0.43 -10.59
N TYR A 24 8.21 -0.54 -10.92
CA TYR A 24 9.51 -0.32 -11.56
C TYR A 24 9.69 -1.22 -12.77
N CYS A 25 10.30 -0.69 -13.83
CA CYS A 25 10.67 -1.49 -15.01
C CYS A 25 11.92 -2.36 -14.76
N SER A 26 12.71 -2.06 -13.72
CA SER A 26 13.93 -2.81 -13.39
C SER A 26 14.31 -2.67 -11.91
N ARG A 27 15.13 -3.61 -11.41
CA ARG A 27 15.76 -3.50 -10.08
C ARG A 27 16.68 -2.29 -9.97
N ALA A 28 17.33 -1.88 -11.06
CA ALA A 28 18.17 -0.69 -11.07
C ALA A 28 17.34 0.57 -10.79
N CYS A 29 16.18 0.73 -11.46
CA CYS A 29 15.26 1.83 -11.21
C CYS A 29 14.74 1.85 -9.78
N GLN A 30 14.41 0.69 -9.20
CA GLN A 30 14.03 0.59 -7.79
C GLN A 30 15.15 1.03 -6.85
N LYS A 31 16.40 0.64 -7.13
CA LYS A 31 17.56 0.93 -6.27
C LYS A 31 17.91 2.41 -6.27
N VAL A 32 17.82 3.07 -7.42
CA VAL A 32 18.02 4.53 -7.53
C VAL A 32 16.89 5.29 -6.83
N ASP A 33 15.65 4.83 -6.98
CA ASP A 33 14.49 5.45 -6.32
C ASP A 33 14.45 5.19 -4.81
N TRP A 34 15.27 4.27 -4.27
CA TRP A 34 15.18 3.85 -2.89
C TRP A 34 15.43 5.00 -1.90
N THR A 35 16.28 5.97 -2.22
CA THR A 35 16.49 7.14 -1.35
C THR A 35 15.20 7.92 -1.12
N ASP A 36 14.40 8.08 -2.17
CA ASP A 36 13.16 8.87 -2.15
C ASP A 36 11.98 8.01 -1.66
N HIS A 37 11.94 6.74 -2.08
CA HIS A 37 10.87 5.81 -1.79
C HIS A 37 10.94 5.18 -0.39
N LYS A 38 12.12 4.97 0.20
CA LYS A 38 12.32 4.17 1.43
C LYS A 38 11.36 4.56 2.55
N THR A 39 11.20 5.86 2.79
CA THR A 39 10.34 6.36 3.87
C THR A 39 8.86 6.07 3.60
N SER A 40 8.38 6.25 2.36
CA SER A 40 7.00 5.92 2.00
C SER A 40 6.77 4.40 1.94
N CYS A 41 7.78 3.64 1.51
CA CYS A 41 7.75 2.17 1.53
C CYS A 41 7.55 1.64 2.94
N LYS A 42 8.36 2.09 3.90
CA LYS A 42 8.30 1.64 5.30
C LYS A 42 7.01 2.05 6.02
N ARG A 43 6.39 3.14 5.59
CA ARG A 43 5.12 3.62 6.15
C ARG A 43 3.89 2.90 5.59
N SER A 44 4.08 2.08 4.55
CA SER A 44 2.98 1.34 3.96
C SER A 44 2.46 0.29 4.94
N VAL A 45 1.17 0.36 5.26
CA VAL A 45 0.48 -0.58 6.15
C VAL A 45 0.10 -1.90 5.45
N LYS A 46 0.70 -2.19 4.28
CA LYS A 46 0.36 -3.40 3.54
C LYS A 46 0.82 -4.62 4.31
N GLY A 47 -0.06 -5.59 4.50
CA GLY A 47 0.23 -6.77 5.32
C GLY A 47 0.21 -6.50 6.83
N GLN A 48 -0.36 -5.36 7.26
CA GLN A 48 -0.56 -5.03 8.68
C GLN A 48 -1.99 -4.57 8.93
N CYS A 49 -2.54 -4.94 10.09
CA CYS A 49 -3.81 -4.38 10.53
C CYS A 49 -3.67 -2.87 10.71
N ALA A 50 -4.48 -2.08 10.01
CA ALA A 50 -4.40 -0.61 10.05
C ALA A 50 -4.58 -0.05 11.48
N LYS A 51 -5.41 -0.72 12.30
CA LYS A 51 -5.67 -0.31 13.70
C LYS A 51 -4.60 -0.75 14.71
N CYS A 52 -4.26 -2.04 14.78
CA CYS A 52 -3.40 -2.60 15.84
C CYS A 52 -2.00 -3.03 15.37
N LYS A 53 -1.69 -2.85 14.08
CA LYS A 53 -0.39 -3.13 13.43
C LYS A 53 0.08 -4.58 13.42
N LYS A 54 -0.71 -5.54 13.92
CA LYS A 54 -0.43 -6.98 13.77
C LYS A 54 -0.28 -7.37 12.30
N SER A 55 0.76 -8.13 11.97
CA SER A 55 1.09 -8.64 10.63
C SER A 55 1.15 -10.16 10.55
N ASP A 56 1.15 -10.83 11.69
CA ASP A 56 1.23 -12.28 11.89
C ASP A 56 -0.16 -12.94 11.91
N VAL A 57 -1.18 -12.23 11.43
CA VAL A 57 -2.58 -12.66 11.46
C VAL A 57 -3.23 -12.49 10.10
N ALA A 58 -4.22 -13.32 9.78
CA ALA A 58 -5.00 -13.15 8.56
C ALA A 58 -5.68 -11.78 8.55
N LEU A 59 -5.49 -11.02 7.46
CA LEU A 59 -6.06 -9.70 7.29
C LEU A 59 -7.18 -9.71 6.25
N LYS A 60 -8.23 -8.94 6.52
CA LYS A 60 -9.35 -8.72 5.62
C LYS A 60 -9.30 -7.29 5.10
N LYS A 61 -9.39 -7.14 3.78
CA LYS A 61 -9.52 -5.83 3.15
C LYS A 61 -10.84 -5.18 3.55
N CYS A 62 -10.84 -3.85 3.63
CA CYS A 62 -12.07 -3.09 3.74
C CYS A 62 -12.95 -3.36 2.51
N ALA A 63 -14.12 -3.96 2.70
CA ALA A 63 -15.03 -4.32 1.60
C ALA A 63 -15.47 -3.12 0.73
N ALA A 64 -15.41 -1.91 1.29
CA ALA A 64 -15.83 -0.70 0.59
C ALA A 64 -14.77 -0.12 -0.36
N CYS A 65 -13.48 -0.21 -0.02
CA CYS A 65 -12.42 0.47 -0.76
C CYS A 65 -11.20 -0.40 -1.11
N ASN A 66 -11.10 -1.61 -0.55
CA ASN A 66 -10.00 -2.54 -0.73
C ASN A 66 -8.57 -2.04 -0.42
N ASN A 67 -8.41 -0.81 0.09
CA ASN A 67 -7.12 -0.13 0.24
C ASN A 67 -6.48 -0.29 1.63
N VAL A 68 -7.24 -0.69 2.65
CA VAL A 68 -6.75 -0.91 4.01
C VAL A 68 -7.17 -2.29 4.50
N GLU A 69 -6.37 -2.85 5.39
CA GLU A 69 -6.47 -4.23 5.85
C GLU A 69 -6.66 -4.25 7.38
N TYR A 70 -7.53 -5.15 7.87
CA TYR A 70 -7.83 -5.29 9.29
C TYR A 70 -7.83 -6.76 9.71
N CYS A 71 -7.32 -7.07 10.90
CA CYS A 71 -7.38 -8.43 11.44
C CYS A 71 -8.78 -8.82 11.93
N SER A 72 -9.67 -7.85 12.17
CA SER A 72 -11.01 -8.09 12.69
C SER A 72 -11.97 -6.94 12.37
N LYS A 73 -13.27 -7.23 12.46
CA LYS A 73 -14.31 -6.20 12.37
C LYS A 73 -14.16 -5.14 13.47
N VAL A 74 -13.74 -5.54 14.67
CA VAL A 74 -13.47 -4.63 15.79
C VAL A 74 -12.40 -3.60 15.40
N CYS A 75 -11.28 -4.07 14.83
CA CYS A 75 -10.22 -3.17 14.38
C CYS A 75 -10.69 -2.24 13.24
N GLN A 76 -11.50 -2.73 12.30
CA GLN A 76 -12.08 -1.91 11.25
C GLN A 76 -12.97 -0.79 11.82
N THR A 77 -13.90 -1.13 12.72
CA THR A 77 -14.82 -0.14 13.31
C THR A 77 -14.08 0.87 14.19
N ALA A 78 -13.08 0.43 14.94
CA ALA A 78 -12.27 1.29 15.80
C ALA A 78 -11.34 2.25 15.02
N ASP A 79 -11.05 1.97 13.75
CA ASP A 79 -10.31 2.86 12.86
C ASP A 79 -11.22 3.79 12.03
N TRP A 80 -12.53 3.55 12.03
CA TRP A 80 -13.47 4.24 11.14
C TRP A 80 -13.38 5.77 11.21
N LYS A 81 -13.15 6.35 12.39
CA LYS A 81 -12.99 7.81 12.53
C LYS A 81 -11.83 8.38 11.69
N HIS A 82 -10.73 7.64 11.55
CA HIS A 82 -9.56 8.07 10.76
C HIS A 82 -9.65 7.60 9.30
N HIS A 83 -10.22 6.42 9.09
CA HIS A 83 -10.35 5.81 7.76
C HIS A 83 -11.48 6.41 6.92
N LYS A 84 -12.58 6.89 7.53
CA LYS A 84 -13.84 7.24 6.84
C LYS A 84 -13.63 8.16 5.64
N THR A 85 -12.85 9.23 5.79
CA THR A 85 -12.61 10.19 4.71
C THR A 85 -11.89 9.53 3.54
N SER A 86 -10.78 8.84 3.79
CA SER A 86 -10.02 8.16 2.73
C SER A 86 -10.78 6.98 2.11
N CYS A 87 -11.63 6.29 2.89
CA CYS A 87 -12.51 5.23 2.40
C CYS A 87 -13.50 5.74 1.35
N LYS A 88 -14.12 6.89 1.61
CA LYS A 88 -15.12 7.49 0.72
C LYS A 88 -14.50 7.98 -0.58
N THR A 89 -13.32 8.58 -0.53
CA THR A 89 -12.60 9.07 -1.72
C THR A 89 -12.08 7.94 -2.60
N ALA A 90 -11.79 6.77 -2.02
CA ALA A 90 -11.31 5.61 -2.76
C ALA A 90 -12.39 4.80 -3.49
N LYS A 91 -13.68 5.11 -3.25
CA LYS A 91 -14.78 4.55 -4.05
C LYS A 91 -14.89 5.31 -5.38
N THR A 92 -14.11 4.89 -6.35
CA THR A 92 -14.26 5.19 -7.78
C THR A 92 -14.14 3.88 -8.54
#